data_AF-R7W6F6-F1
#
_entry.id   AF-R7W6F6-F1
#
_cell.length_a   1.000
_cell.length_b   1.000
_cell.length_c   1.000
_cell.angle_alpha   90.00
_cell.angle_beta   90.00
_cell.angle_gamma   90.00
#
_symmetry.space_group_name_H-M   'P 1'
#
loop_
_entity.id
_entity.type
_entity.pdbx_description
1 polymer ?
#
loop_
_entity_poly.entity_id
_entity_poly.type
_entity_poly.pdbx_seq_one_letter_code
_entity_poly.pdbx_strand_id
1 'polypeptide(L)'
;MRRARGGRLLLPLAALFLALLLISGCAAEGEDDEGTPVAAEAPMEDKEKAALYAAIGGFVGKAWNGSGLFPDPCGQTPIQGVSCDLLNGLWYPTVVSIGPVLDNSLQCAPDARFSPQLFDLRRLKSLTFYACFPATNPTAIPATNWDKLSGTLETLEVKEEEQRHEES
;
A
#
# COMPACT_ATOMS: atom_id res chain seq x y z
N MET A 1 77.85 -38.59 36.60
CA MET A 1 77.30 -37.54 35.71
C MET A 1 76.32 -38.17 34.73
N ARG A 2 75.05 -37.76 34.71
CA ARG A 2 74.20 -37.75 33.51
C ARG A 2 72.99 -36.87 33.78
N ARG A 3 73.01 -35.71 33.12
CA ARG A 3 72.02 -34.64 33.20
C ARG A 3 70.70 -35.07 32.56
N ALA A 4 69.62 -34.65 33.21
CA ALA A 4 68.26 -34.68 32.72
C ALA A 4 68.12 -33.95 31.36
N ARG A 5 67.31 -34.52 30.47
CA ARG A 5 66.82 -33.88 29.24
C ARG A 5 65.32 -34.13 29.16
N GLY A 6 64.53 -33.13 29.51
CA GLY A 6 63.07 -33.19 29.46
C GLY A 6 62.50 -31.78 29.55
N GLY A 7 62.66 -30.99 28.50
CA GLY A 7 62.25 -29.58 28.52
C GLY A 7 62.51 -28.89 27.20
N ARG A 8 62.01 -29.44 26.09
CA ARG A 8 62.04 -28.77 24.78
C ARG A 8 60.78 -28.98 23.92
N LEU A 9 59.73 -29.59 24.47
CA LEU A 9 58.49 -29.83 23.72
C LEU A 9 57.33 -28.89 24.10
N LEU A 10 57.50 -28.03 25.12
CA LEU A 10 56.43 -27.14 25.59
C LEU A 10 56.38 -25.79 24.86
N LEU A 11 57.52 -25.34 24.33
CA LEU A 11 57.62 -24.08 23.58
C LEU A 11 56.88 -24.07 22.22
N PRO A 12 56.95 -25.11 21.36
CA PRO A 12 56.26 -25.07 20.08
C PRO A 12 54.74 -25.19 20.24
N LEU A 13 54.27 -25.93 21.25
CA LEU A 13 52.84 -26.08 21.55
C LEU A 13 52.22 -24.77 22.07
N ALA A 14 52.93 -24.04 22.94
CA ALA A 14 52.48 -22.74 23.43
C ALA A 14 52.44 -21.68 22.32
N ALA A 15 53.42 -21.69 21.39
CA ALA A 15 53.45 -20.80 20.24
C ALA A 15 52.32 -21.10 19.24
N LEU A 16 51.99 -22.38 19.02
CA LEU A 16 50.89 -22.80 18.16
C LEU A 16 49.52 -22.38 18.74
N PHE A 17 49.34 -22.50 20.06
CA PHE A 17 48.12 -22.06 20.74
C PHE A 17 47.94 -20.53 20.70
N LEU A 18 49.01 -19.75 20.87
CA LEU A 18 48.96 -18.29 20.71
C LEU A 18 48.66 -17.88 19.27
N ALA A 19 49.22 -18.59 18.29
CA ALA A 19 48.92 -18.35 16.87
C ALA A 19 47.43 -18.61 16.58
N LEU A 20 46.85 -19.71 17.08
CA LEU A 20 45.42 -20.01 16.91
C LEU A 20 44.48 -18.97 17.53
N LEU A 21 44.83 -18.41 18.69
CA LEU A 21 44.04 -17.37 19.35
C LEU A 21 44.03 -16.04 18.58
N LEU A 22 45.10 -15.73 17.82
CA LEU A 22 45.17 -14.53 16.98
C LEU A 22 44.35 -14.66 15.68
N ILE A 23 44.08 -15.88 15.21
CA ILE A 23 43.23 -16.14 14.01
C ILE A 23 41.74 -16.18 14.35
N SER A 24 41.39 -16.41 15.62
CA SER A 24 40.00 -16.55 16.09
C SER A 24 39.31 -15.22 16.42
N GLY A 25 39.94 -14.09 16.12
CA GLY A 25 39.54 -12.76 16.59
C GLY A 25 39.13 -11.77 15.52
N CYS A 26 38.38 -12.18 14.48
CA CYS A 26 37.60 -11.27 13.61
C CYS A 26 36.45 -12.05 12.97
N ALA A 27 35.37 -12.23 13.74
CA ALA A 27 34.02 -12.40 13.20
C ALA A 27 33.07 -11.63 14.12
N ALA A 28 33.27 -10.31 14.19
CA ALA A 28 32.11 -9.45 14.31
C ALA A 28 31.51 -9.44 12.90
N GLU A 29 30.75 -10.49 12.59
CA GLU A 29 29.75 -10.39 11.53
C GLU A 29 28.80 -9.32 12.05
N GLY A 30 28.91 -8.13 11.47
CA GLY A 30 27.90 -7.12 11.67
C GLY A 30 26.57 -7.78 11.38
N GLU A 31 25.57 -7.46 12.19
CA GLU A 31 24.18 -7.60 11.79
C GLU A 31 24.00 -6.80 10.50
N ASP A 32 24.33 -7.42 9.37
CA ASP A 32 23.55 -7.23 8.17
C ASP A 32 22.18 -7.76 8.58
N ASP A 33 21.33 -6.85 9.06
CA ASP A 33 19.91 -6.94 8.84
C ASP A 33 19.77 -7.05 7.31
N GLU A 34 19.98 -8.27 6.80
CA GLU A 34 19.36 -8.75 5.59
C GLU A 34 17.88 -8.73 5.94
N GLY A 35 17.32 -7.52 5.92
CA GLY A 35 15.91 -7.27 5.94
C GLY A 35 15.40 -8.25 4.91
N THR A 36 14.69 -9.27 5.41
CA THR A 36 14.07 -10.31 4.60
C THR A 36 13.60 -9.61 3.35
N PRO A 37 14.05 -9.99 2.14
CA PRO A 37 13.65 -9.26 0.94
C PRO A 37 12.14 -9.28 0.99
N VAL A 38 11.55 -8.14 1.34
CA VAL A 38 10.11 -7.97 1.37
C VAL A 38 9.74 -8.34 -0.04
N ALA A 39 9.15 -9.53 -0.21
CA ALA A 39 9.02 -10.16 -1.51
C ALA A 39 8.47 -9.08 -2.42
N ALA A 40 9.28 -8.62 -3.39
CA ALA A 40 9.10 -7.32 -4.03
C ALA A 40 7.63 -7.20 -4.43
N GLU A 41 6.89 -6.45 -3.62
CA GLU A 41 5.44 -6.53 -3.71
C GLU A 41 5.09 -5.96 -5.07
N ALA A 42 4.27 -6.68 -5.83
CA ALA A 42 3.95 -6.31 -7.19
C ALA A 42 3.59 -4.81 -7.22
N PRO A 43 4.15 -4.01 -8.14
CA PRO A 43 3.88 -2.59 -8.14
C PRO A 43 2.51 -2.30 -8.74
N MET A 44 1.99 -1.12 -8.45
CA MET A 44 0.88 -0.57 -9.22
C MET A 44 1.39 0.11 -10.48
N GLU A 45 0.61 0.10 -11.57
CA GLU A 45 0.95 0.90 -12.75
C GLU A 45 0.80 2.40 -12.44
N ASP A 46 1.82 3.21 -12.75
CA ASP A 46 1.85 4.64 -12.41
C ASP A 46 0.62 5.42 -12.90
N LYS A 47 0.07 5.05 -14.06
CA LYS A 47 -1.13 5.69 -14.61
C LYS A 47 -2.39 5.33 -13.85
N GLU A 48 -2.55 4.07 -13.46
CA GLU A 48 -3.64 3.62 -12.59
C GLU A 48 -3.52 4.31 -11.22
N LYS A 49 -2.29 4.48 -10.73
CA LYS A 49 -2.02 5.21 -9.50
C LYS A 49 -2.47 6.65 -9.57
N ALA A 50 -1.96 7.40 -10.54
CA ALA A 50 -2.34 8.79 -10.73
C ALA A 50 -3.85 8.94 -10.94
N ALA A 51 -4.47 8.03 -11.69
CA ALA A 51 -5.92 8.03 -11.92
C ALA A 51 -6.70 7.80 -10.63
N LEU A 52 -6.30 6.85 -9.78
CA LEU A 52 -6.94 6.57 -8.49
C LEU A 52 -6.88 7.80 -7.57
N TYR A 53 -5.70 8.40 -7.42
CA TYR A 53 -5.53 9.62 -6.62
C TYR A 53 -6.40 10.77 -7.13
N ALA A 54 -6.42 11.00 -8.44
CA ALA A 54 -7.23 12.07 -9.04
C ALA A 54 -8.73 11.80 -8.91
N ALA A 55 -9.16 10.54 -9.09
CA ALA A 55 -10.56 10.14 -8.91
C ALA A 55 -11.01 10.35 -7.47
N ILE A 56 -10.26 9.85 -6.48
CA ILE A 56 -10.55 10.06 -5.06
C ILE A 56 -10.61 11.57 -4.77
N GLY A 57 -9.59 12.32 -5.15
CA GLY A 57 -9.53 13.78 -4.92
C GLY A 57 -10.68 14.56 -5.55
N GLY A 58 -11.28 14.04 -6.62
CA GLY A 58 -12.51 14.58 -7.20
C GLY A 58 -13.71 14.51 -6.24
N PHE A 59 -13.78 13.48 -5.40
CA PHE A 59 -14.89 13.27 -4.48
C PHE A 59 -14.62 13.79 -3.07
N VAL A 60 -13.40 13.64 -2.55
CA VAL A 60 -13.05 14.02 -1.16
C VAL A 60 -12.49 15.43 -1.02
N GLY A 61 -12.28 16.11 -2.15
CA GLY A 61 -11.79 17.48 -2.21
C GLY A 61 -10.29 17.63 -1.88
N LYS A 62 -9.83 18.89 -1.88
CA LYS A 62 -8.40 19.25 -1.81
C LYS A 62 -7.74 18.98 -0.46
N ALA A 63 -8.53 18.74 0.59
CA ALA A 63 -7.99 18.48 1.94
C ALA A 63 -7.36 17.09 2.05
N TRP A 64 -7.74 16.17 1.16
CA TRP A 64 -7.10 14.86 1.06
C TRP A 64 -5.80 14.96 0.26
N ASN A 65 -4.68 14.77 0.95
CA ASN A 65 -3.35 14.93 0.35
C ASN A 65 -2.85 13.63 -0.32
N GLY A 66 -3.38 12.46 0.04
CA GLY A 66 -2.97 11.14 -0.49
C GLY A 66 -1.48 10.78 -0.29
N SER A 67 -0.64 11.72 0.13
CA SER A 67 0.81 11.62 0.21
C SER A 67 1.33 10.61 1.23
N GLY A 68 0.49 10.18 2.17
CA GLY A 68 0.81 9.14 3.14
C GLY A 68 0.69 7.71 2.60
N LEU A 69 0.19 7.55 1.37
CA LEU A 69 -0.08 6.25 0.75
C LEU A 69 1.10 5.81 -0.14
N PHE A 70 2.29 5.77 0.48
CA PHE A 70 3.55 5.43 -0.16
C PHE A 70 4.00 4.01 0.23
N PRO A 71 4.59 3.24 -0.70
CA PRO A 71 4.82 3.53 -2.11
C PRO A 71 3.61 3.26 -3.01
N ASP A 72 2.77 2.27 -2.67
CA ASP A 72 1.62 1.85 -3.47
C ASP A 72 0.37 1.52 -2.62
N PRO A 73 -0.80 2.09 -2.96
CA PRO A 73 -2.01 1.98 -2.15
C PRO A 73 -2.71 0.62 -2.21
N CYS A 74 -2.32 -0.26 -3.13
CA CYS A 74 -2.93 -1.59 -3.31
C CYS A 74 -2.11 -2.73 -2.71
N GLY A 75 -0.80 -2.53 -2.48
CA GLY A 75 0.07 -3.51 -1.84
C GLY A 75 0.39 -3.16 -0.39
N GLN A 76 0.85 -1.93 -0.14
CA GLN A 76 1.50 -1.60 1.13
C GLN A 76 0.68 -0.69 2.03
N THR A 77 -0.04 0.26 1.45
CA THR A 77 -0.80 1.26 2.21
C THR A 77 -2.26 1.28 1.77
N PRO A 78 -3.08 0.30 2.19
CA PRO A 78 -4.49 0.22 1.79
C PRO A 78 -5.26 1.49 2.12
N ILE A 79 -6.07 1.94 1.16
CA ILE A 79 -7.02 3.03 1.36
C ILE A 79 -8.35 2.42 1.77
N GLN A 80 -8.96 2.92 2.86
CA GLN A 80 -10.29 2.44 3.23
C GLN A 80 -11.30 2.76 2.12
N GLY A 81 -12.05 1.75 1.71
CA GLY A 81 -12.98 1.85 0.59
C GLY A 81 -12.35 1.54 -0.77
N VAL A 82 -11.05 1.26 -0.85
CA VAL A 82 -10.40 0.80 -2.10
C VAL A 82 -9.94 -0.64 -1.95
N SER A 83 -10.33 -1.49 -2.91
CA SER A 83 -9.81 -2.86 -3.04
C SER A 83 -9.15 -3.03 -4.39
N CYS A 84 -8.15 -3.92 -4.45
CA CYS A 84 -7.33 -4.11 -5.62
C CYS A 84 -7.11 -5.59 -5.92
N ASP A 85 -6.96 -5.89 -7.22
CA ASP A 85 -6.67 -7.23 -7.70
C ASP A 85 -5.29 -7.25 -8.37
N LEU A 86 -4.55 -8.34 -8.18
CA LEU A 86 -3.28 -8.59 -8.84
C LEU A 86 -3.54 -9.24 -10.21
N LEU A 87 -3.17 -8.56 -11.29
CA LEU A 87 -3.31 -9.05 -12.65
C LEU A 87 -2.00 -8.93 -13.40
N ASN A 88 -1.48 -10.06 -13.90
CA ASN A 88 -0.21 -10.13 -14.64
C ASN A 88 0.97 -9.49 -13.89
N GLY A 89 1.00 -9.61 -12.56
CA GLY A 89 2.07 -9.06 -11.73
C GLY A 89 1.98 -7.55 -11.46
N LEU A 90 0.83 -6.92 -11.73
CA LEU A 90 0.55 -5.52 -11.39
C LEU A 90 -0.76 -5.41 -10.61
N TRP A 91 -0.78 -4.53 -9.60
CA TRP A 91 -2.02 -4.22 -8.89
C TRP A 91 -2.89 -3.26 -9.69
N TYR A 92 -4.21 -3.47 -9.61
CA TYR A 92 -5.20 -2.56 -10.16
C TYR A 92 -6.33 -2.34 -9.15
N PRO A 93 -6.80 -1.09 -8.98
CA PRO A 93 -7.99 -0.83 -8.19
C PRO A 93 -9.22 -1.41 -8.91
N THR A 94 -9.97 -2.25 -8.20
CA THR A 94 -11.17 -2.92 -8.72
C THR A 94 -12.44 -2.51 -7.99
N VAL A 95 -12.32 -2.03 -6.75
CA VAL A 95 -13.44 -1.50 -5.98
C VAL A 95 -13.07 -0.13 -5.45
N VAL A 96 -13.97 0.84 -5.61
CA VAL A 96 -13.87 2.17 -5.01
C VAL A 96 -15.19 2.49 -4.33
N SER A 97 -15.14 2.75 -3.03
CA SER A 97 -16.26 3.16 -2.19
C SER A 97 -15.92 4.47 -1.49
N ILE A 98 -16.76 5.48 -1.71
CA ILE A 98 -16.61 6.83 -1.14
C ILE A 98 -17.80 7.13 -0.24
N GLY A 99 -17.56 7.78 0.90
CA GLY A 99 -18.58 8.20 1.86
C GLY A 99 -18.41 7.59 3.25
N PRO A 100 -19.19 8.05 4.24
CA PRO A 100 -19.04 7.68 5.64
C PRO A 100 -19.59 6.27 5.93
N VAL A 101 -18.83 5.23 5.59
CA VAL A 101 -19.18 3.84 5.92
C VAL A 101 -18.59 3.42 7.28
N LEU A 102 -17.37 3.88 7.54
CA LEU A 102 -16.54 3.60 8.72
C LEU A 102 -15.75 4.86 9.11
N ASP A 103 -15.20 4.90 10.33
CA ASP A 103 -14.55 6.09 10.91
C ASP A 103 -13.41 6.70 10.06
N ASN A 104 -12.68 5.89 9.27
CA ASN A 104 -11.57 6.35 8.43
C ASN A 104 -11.93 6.45 6.94
N SER A 105 -13.22 6.49 6.62
CA SER A 105 -13.67 6.42 5.23
C SER A 105 -13.34 7.70 4.49
N LEU A 106 -13.26 7.59 3.17
CA LEU A 106 -13.09 8.71 2.26
C LEU A 106 -14.35 9.61 2.31
N GLN A 107 -14.32 10.65 3.15
CA GLN A 107 -15.43 11.58 3.34
C GLN A 107 -15.63 12.43 2.08
N CYS A 108 -16.87 12.50 1.59
CA CYS A 108 -17.18 13.30 0.41
C CYS A 108 -17.09 14.79 0.74
N ALA A 109 -16.49 15.57 -0.15
CA ALA A 109 -16.48 17.02 -0.05
C ALA A 109 -17.82 17.60 -0.51
N PRO A 110 -18.19 18.81 -0.06
CA PRO A 110 -19.36 19.51 -0.57
C PRO A 110 -19.33 19.75 -2.10
N ASP A 111 -18.14 19.81 -2.71
CA ASP A 111 -17.95 19.98 -4.15
C ASP A 111 -17.54 18.66 -4.86
N ALA A 112 -17.90 17.52 -4.27
CA ALA A 112 -17.65 16.20 -4.83
C ALA A 112 -18.09 16.13 -6.30
N ARG A 113 -17.22 15.63 -7.17
CA ARG A 113 -17.49 15.53 -8.60
C ARG A 113 -16.79 14.35 -9.23
N PHE A 114 -17.39 13.86 -10.30
CA PHE A 114 -16.78 12.86 -11.16
C PHE A 114 -15.62 13.48 -11.94
N SER A 115 -14.41 13.20 -11.48
CA SER A 115 -13.18 13.56 -12.19
C SER A 115 -13.07 12.72 -13.49
N PRO A 116 -12.58 13.30 -14.61
CA PRO A 116 -12.35 12.54 -15.84
C PRO A 116 -11.43 11.33 -15.67
N GLN A 117 -10.51 11.39 -14.70
CA GLN A 117 -9.55 10.34 -14.39
C GLN A 117 -10.20 9.08 -13.79
N LEU A 118 -11.44 9.17 -13.28
CA LEU A 118 -12.21 7.99 -12.88
C LEU A 118 -12.31 6.97 -14.02
N PHE A 119 -12.50 7.46 -15.25
CA PHE A 119 -12.67 6.62 -16.43
C PHE A 119 -11.34 6.06 -16.97
N ASP A 120 -10.21 6.42 -16.36
CA ASP A 120 -8.89 5.88 -16.68
C ASP A 120 -8.54 4.68 -15.77
N LEU A 121 -9.40 4.32 -14.81
CA LEU A 121 -9.29 3.12 -13.98
C LEU A 121 -9.74 1.87 -14.74
N ARG A 122 -8.83 1.21 -15.46
CA ARG A 122 -9.20 0.24 -16.52
C ARG A 122 -9.68 -1.11 -15.99
N ARG A 123 -9.60 -1.35 -14.68
CA ARG A 123 -10.05 -2.60 -14.04
C ARG A 123 -11.12 -2.36 -12.98
N LEU A 124 -11.69 -1.15 -12.92
CA LEU A 124 -12.74 -0.83 -11.96
C LEU A 124 -13.98 -1.70 -12.25
N LYS A 125 -14.39 -2.46 -11.23
CA LYS A 125 -15.55 -3.36 -11.23
C LYS A 125 -16.71 -2.78 -10.44
N SER A 126 -16.43 -2.17 -9.29
CA SER A 126 -17.46 -1.61 -8.41
C SER A 126 -17.13 -0.18 -8.03
N LEU A 127 -18.12 0.70 -8.20
CA LEU A 127 -18.08 2.09 -7.75
C LEU A 127 -19.30 2.38 -6.88
N THR A 128 -19.07 2.73 -5.63
CA THR A 128 -20.15 3.01 -4.67
C THR A 128 -19.96 4.36 -3.99
N PHE A 129 -21.05 5.12 -3.89
CA PHE A 129 -21.12 6.38 -3.16
C PHE A 129 -22.12 6.26 -2.03
N TYR A 130 -21.72 6.63 -0.82
CA TYR A 130 -22.56 6.68 0.37
C TYR A 130 -22.72 8.14 0.79
N ALA A 131 -23.95 8.64 0.79
CA ALA A 131 -24.30 9.99 1.23
C ALA A 131 -23.48 11.14 0.59
N CYS A 132 -22.87 10.93 -0.59
CA CYS A 132 -22.02 11.95 -1.23
C CYS A 132 -22.81 13.05 -1.97
N PHE A 133 -24.04 12.76 -2.39
CA PHE A 133 -24.80 13.61 -3.31
C PHE A 133 -26.17 13.97 -2.71
N PRO A 134 -26.21 14.85 -1.69
CA PRO A 134 -27.47 15.21 -1.05
C PRO A 134 -28.38 15.96 -2.02
N ALA A 135 -29.70 15.84 -1.85
CA ALA A 135 -30.69 16.52 -2.69
C ALA A 135 -30.53 18.06 -2.72
N THR A 136 -29.93 18.64 -1.67
CA THR A 136 -29.63 20.08 -1.57
C THR A 136 -28.46 20.51 -2.44
N ASN A 137 -27.58 19.59 -2.85
CA ASN A 137 -26.44 19.84 -3.71
C ASN A 137 -26.16 18.62 -4.62
N PRO A 138 -27.03 18.37 -5.61
CA PRO A 138 -26.91 17.21 -6.47
C PRO A 138 -25.70 17.36 -7.39
N THR A 139 -24.93 16.28 -7.53
CA THR A 139 -23.83 16.22 -8.49
C THR A 139 -24.30 15.58 -9.79
N ALA A 140 -24.00 16.25 -10.91
CA ALA A 140 -24.32 15.70 -12.22
C ALA A 140 -23.43 14.47 -12.52
N ILE A 141 -24.06 13.35 -12.81
CA ILE A 141 -23.37 12.18 -13.36
C ILE A 141 -22.94 12.52 -14.80
N PRO A 142 -21.66 12.35 -15.17
CA PRO A 142 -21.20 12.63 -16.53
C PRO A 142 -22.00 11.84 -17.56
N ALA A 143 -22.37 12.46 -18.68
CA ALA A 143 -23.08 11.77 -19.76
C ALA A 143 -22.14 10.99 -20.72
N THR A 144 -20.82 11.11 -20.54
CA THR A 144 -19.80 10.62 -21.48
C THR A 144 -18.72 9.82 -20.74
N ASN A 145 -17.90 9.07 -21.50
CA ASN A 145 -16.76 8.25 -21.04
C ASN A 145 -17.09 6.95 -20.29
N TRP A 146 -18.37 6.66 -20.00
CA TRP A 146 -18.77 5.37 -19.43
C TRP A 146 -18.46 4.17 -20.34
N ASP A 147 -18.36 4.41 -21.64
CA ASP A 147 -17.91 3.43 -22.63
C ASP A 147 -16.49 2.91 -22.34
N LYS A 148 -15.64 3.71 -21.69
CA LYS A 148 -14.30 3.25 -21.25
C LYS A 148 -14.37 2.20 -20.14
N LEU A 149 -15.45 2.20 -19.37
CA LEU A 149 -15.66 1.30 -18.23
C LEU A 149 -16.64 0.16 -18.56
N SER A 150 -17.33 0.19 -19.71
CA SER A 150 -18.39 -0.78 -20.03
C SER A 150 -17.92 -2.24 -20.12
N GLY A 151 -16.61 -2.46 -20.29
CA GLY A 151 -16.02 -3.79 -20.32
C GLY A 151 -15.61 -4.34 -18.94
N THR A 152 -15.66 -3.52 -17.88
CA THR A 152 -15.18 -3.92 -16.54
C THR A 152 -16.11 -3.54 -15.41
N LEU A 153 -16.83 -2.42 -15.51
CA LEU A 153 -17.71 -1.94 -14.45
C LEU A 153 -18.97 -2.81 -14.41
N GLU A 154 -19.11 -3.51 -13.30
CA GLU A 154 -20.22 -4.41 -13.01
C GLU A 154 -21.30 -3.69 -12.18
N THR A 155 -20.86 -2.82 -11.26
CA THR A 155 -21.75 -2.18 -10.29
C THR A 155 -21.44 -0.69 -10.15
N LEU A 156 -22.49 0.13 -10.27
CA LEU A 156 -22.50 1.54 -9.91
C LEU A 156 -23.66 1.78 -8.94
N GLU A 157 -23.34 2.18 -7.71
CA GLU A 157 -24.34 2.41 -6.66
C GLU A 157 -24.20 3.81 -6.07
N VAL A 158 -25.33 4.50 -5.93
CA VAL A 158 -25.44 5.73 -5.17
C VAL A 158 -26.45 5.48 -4.06
N LYS A 159 -25.97 5.48 -2.82
CA LYS A 159 -26.75 5.23 -1.61
C LYS A 159 -26.95 6.54 -0.89
N GLU A 160 -28.20 6.89 -0.64
CA GLU A 160 -28.57 8.03 0.18
C GLU A 160 -28.50 7.65 1.66
N GLU A 161 -28.35 8.64 2.53
CA GLU A 161 -28.51 8.44 3.97
C GLU A 161 -30.01 8.25 4.24
N GLU A 162 -30.42 7.05 4.64
CA GLU A 162 -31.75 6.84 5.21
C GLU A 162 -31.81 7.69 6.48
N GLN A 163 -32.70 8.68 6.53
CA GLN A 163 -32.92 9.46 7.74
C GLN A 163 -33.39 8.53 8.85
N ARG A 164 -32.46 8.03 9.66
CA ARG A 164 -32.78 7.49 10.96
C ARG A 164 -33.28 8.68 11.77
N HIS A 165 -34.60 8.84 11.77
CA HIS A 165 -35.29 9.54 12.83
C HIS A 165 -34.91 8.85 14.14
N GLU A 166 -33.82 9.31 14.75
CA GLU A 166 -33.57 9.08 16.17
C GLU A 166 -34.57 9.97 16.89
N GLU A 167 -35.73 9.40 17.19
CA GLU A 167 -36.78 10.03 17.96
C GLU A 167 -36.30 10.11 19.42
N SER A 168 -35.96 11.34 19.86
CA SER A 168 -35.89 11.85 21.24
C SER A 168 -34.88 11.25 22.21
#